data_AF-A0A450VF42-F1
#
_entry.id   AF-A0A450VF42-F1
#
_cell.length_a   1.000
_cell.length_b   1.000
_cell.length_c   1.000
_cell.angle_alpha   90.00
_cell.angle_beta   90.00
_cell.angle_gamma   90.00
#
_symmetry.space_group_name_H-M   'P 1'
#
loop_
_entity.id
_entity.type
_entity.pdbx_description
1 polymer ?
#
loop_
_entity_poly.entity_id
_entity_poly.type
_entity_poly.pdbx_seq_one_letter_code
_entity_poly.pdbx_strand_id
1 'polypeptide(L)'
;RIEDRRADLVARLRDRDGEPFLLHVEIQNNNDATMPVRMMRYMTDILLAWPGLPLRQYLIYIGAEPMTMPDGMELPGVRYRYGILDMRDVDCRRLLERDTPDALVLAILCDFGDHDPQAVVNHIYTRLQALLGDDLKRFREYVEMVHILSGNRDLE
;
A
#
# COMPACT_ATOMS: atom_id res chain seq x y z
N ARG A 1 26.63 -11.12 7.01
CA ARG A 1 25.27 -11.14 6.41
C ARG A 1 24.83 -9.69 6.34
N ILE A 2 24.97 -9.03 5.18
CA ILE A 2 24.67 -7.60 5.03
C ILE A 2 23.51 -7.49 4.06
N GLU A 3 22.32 -7.28 4.62
CA GLU A 3 21.16 -6.67 3.96
C GLU A 3 20.25 -6.17 5.09
N ASP A 4 20.35 -4.89 5.39
CA ASP A 4 19.52 -4.15 6.34
C ASP A 4 18.19 -3.79 5.66
N ARG A 5 17.44 -4.80 5.22
CA ARG A 5 16.08 -4.61 4.71
C ARG A 5 15.10 -4.90 5.82
N ARG A 6 14.64 -3.84 6.48
CA ARG A 6 13.51 -3.86 7.41
C ARG A 6 12.22 -3.96 6.59
N ALA A 7 11.23 -4.64 7.15
CA ALA A 7 9.88 -4.62 6.59
C ALA A 7 9.35 -3.18 6.57
N ASP A 8 8.56 -2.83 5.55
CA ASP A 8 8.03 -1.47 5.42
C ASP A 8 7.10 -1.11 6.60
N LEU A 9 6.19 -2.01 6.96
CA LEU A 9 5.31 -1.85 8.11
C LEU A 9 5.07 -3.18 8.83
N VAL A 10 5.28 -3.19 10.15
CA VAL A 10 4.78 -4.22 11.06
C VAL A 10 4.05 -3.54 12.21
N ALA A 11 2.79 -3.87 12.41
CA ALA A 11 1.96 -3.28 13.45
C ALA A 11 1.17 -4.36 14.19
N ARG A 12 1.01 -4.20 15.51
CA ARG A 12 0.06 -4.98 16.31
C ARG A 12 -1.27 -4.25 16.35
N LEU A 13 -2.32 -4.89 15.85
CA LEU A 13 -3.67 -4.34 15.76
C LEU A 13 -4.65 -5.23 16.53
N ARG A 14 -5.88 -4.75 16.67
CA ARG A 14 -7.03 -5.54 17.16
C ARG A 14 -8.09 -5.59 16.08
N ASP A 15 -8.70 -6.75 15.90
CA ASP A 15 -9.85 -6.86 14.99
C ASP A 15 -11.13 -6.30 15.63
N ARG A 16 -12.28 -6.49 14.94
CA ARG A 16 -13.57 -5.97 15.39
C ARG A 16 -14.05 -6.62 16.69
N ASP A 17 -13.61 -7.83 16.97
CA ASP A 17 -13.94 -8.59 18.18
C ASP A 17 -12.94 -8.28 19.32
N GLY A 18 -11.92 -7.46 19.04
CA GLY A 18 -10.91 -7.04 20.00
C GLY A 18 -9.68 -7.96 20.06
N GLU A 19 -9.63 -9.01 19.23
CA GLU A 19 -8.57 -10.01 19.23
C GLU A 19 -7.30 -9.44 18.59
N PRO A 20 -6.12 -9.60 19.24
CA PRO A 20 -4.88 -9.04 18.73
C PRO A 20 -4.35 -9.84 17.55
N PHE A 21 -3.84 -9.14 16.54
CA PHE A 21 -3.12 -9.74 15.42
C PHE A 21 -1.95 -8.85 14.99
N LEU A 22 -1.01 -9.44 14.26
CA LEU A 22 0.09 -8.74 13.61
C LEU A 22 -0.30 -8.48 12.15
N LEU A 23 -0.15 -7.24 11.72
CA LEU A 23 -0.23 -6.83 10.33
C LEU A 23 1.17 -6.55 9.83
N HIS A 24 1.53 -7.16 8.71
CA HIS A 24 2.74 -6.87 7.97
C HIS A 24 2.38 -6.43 6.56
N VAL A 25 2.90 -5.29 6.13
CA VAL A 25 2.67 -4.73 4.81
C VAL A 25 4.01 -4.41 4.15
N GLU A 26 4.16 -4.83 2.90
CA GLU A 26 5.23 -4.40 1.99
C GLU A 26 4.61 -3.59 0.85
N ILE A 27 5.30 -2.55 0.39
CA ILE A 27 4.92 -1.73 -0.76
C ILE A 27 5.90 -2.01 -1.90
N GLN A 28 5.41 -2.31 -3.08
CA GLN A 28 6.25 -2.55 -4.27
C GLN A 28 5.81 -1.68 -5.44
N ASN A 29 6.79 -0.98 -6.03
CA ASN A 29 6.59 -0.15 -7.23
C ASN A 29 6.95 -0.89 -8.53
N ASN A 30 7.60 -2.04 -8.43
CA ASN A 30 8.00 -2.87 -9.57
C ASN A 30 7.67 -4.33 -9.29
N ASN A 31 7.50 -5.11 -10.35
CA ASN A 31 7.38 -6.56 -10.20
C ASN A 31 8.72 -7.15 -9.79
N ASP A 32 8.72 -7.90 -8.68
CA ASP A 32 9.88 -8.60 -8.13
C ASP A 32 9.50 -10.06 -7.88
N ALA A 33 10.04 -10.95 -8.71
CA ALA A 33 9.76 -12.39 -8.61
C ALA A 33 10.25 -13.02 -7.30
N THR A 34 11.11 -12.33 -6.53
CA THR A 34 11.61 -12.80 -5.25
C THR A 34 10.66 -12.51 -4.08
N MET A 35 9.57 -11.76 -4.30
CA MET A 35 8.63 -11.37 -3.25
C MET A 35 8.07 -12.52 -2.41
N PRO A 36 7.71 -13.69 -2.96
CA PRO A 36 7.24 -14.80 -2.12
C PRO A 36 8.26 -15.25 -1.08
N VAL A 37 9.54 -15.34 -1.47
CA VAL A 37 10.62 -15.75 -0.57
C VAL A 37 10.89 -14.64 0.46
N ARG A 38 10.88 -13.37 0.04
CA ARG A 38 11.02 -12.22 0.95
C ARG A 38 9.89 -12.17 1.97
N MET A 39 8.65 -12.30 1.54
CA MET A 39 7.46 -12.32 2.40
C MET A 39 7.51 -13.47 3.40
N MET A 40 7.95 -14.66 2.97
CA MET A 40 8.14 -15.81 3.87
C MET A 40 9.26 -15.56 4.90
N ARG A 41 10.36 -14.91 4.50
CA ARG A 41 11.41 -14.50 5.45
C ARG A 41 10.87 -13.53 6.50
N TYR A 42 10.14 -12.50 6.10
CA TYR A 42 9.52 -11.57 7.04
C TYR A 42 8.55 -12.29 7.97
N MET A 43 7.75 -13.22 7.44
CA MET A 43 6.85 -14.06 8.23
C MET A 43 7.62 -14.77 9.34
N THR A 44 8.73 -15.45 9.01
CA THR A 44 9.50 -16.20 10.00
C THR A 44 10.13 -15.28 11.05
N ASP A 45 10.69 -14.14 10.64
CA ASP A 45 11.32 -13.19 11.56
C ASP A 45 10.28 -12.59 12.53
N ILE A 46 9.08 -12.24 12.03
CA ILE A 46 7.98 -11.70 12.83
C ILE A 46 7.43 -12.75 13.81
N LEU A 47 7.16 -13.97 13.34
CA LEU A 47 6.60 -15.02 14.20
C LEU A 47 7.58 -15.46 15.30
N LEU A 48 8.89 -15.38 15.06
CA LEU A 48 9.93 -15.61 16.07
C LEU A 48 9.97 -14.50 17.12
N ALA A 49 9.81 -13.24 16.70
CA ALA A 49 9.81 -12.09 17.61
C ALA A 49 8.51 -11.98 18.44
N TRP A 50 7.37 -12.42 17.89
CA TRP A 50 6.04 -12.34 18.52
C TRP A 50 5.27 -13.65 18.41
N PRO A 51 5.70 -14.71 19.13
CA PRO A 51 5.10 -16.02 19.05
C PRO A 51 3.64 -16.02 19.54
N GLY A 52 2.79 -16.82 18.90
CA GLY A 52 1.41 -17.07 19.31
C GLY A 52 0.38 -16.03 18.86
N LEU A 53 0.79 -14.95 18.19
CA LEU A 53 -0.14 -14.00 17.58
C LEU A 53 -0.44 -14.37 16.12
N PRO A 54 -1.71 -14.30 15.67
CA PRO A 54 -2.05 -14.41 14.26
C PRO A 54 -1.33 -13.34 13.44
N LEU A 55 -0.75 -13.74 12.31
CA LEU A 55 -0.07 -12.82 11.38
C LEU A 55 -0.86 -12.74 10.07
N ARG A 56 -1.11 -11.51 9.60
CA ARG A 56 -1.69 -11.20 8.29
C ARG A 56 -0.66 -10.43 7.48
N GLN A 57 -0.31 -10.95 6.32
CA GLN A 57 0.69 -10.34 5.44
C GLN A 57 0.04 -9.88 4.14
N TYR A 58 0.36 -8.64 3.75
CA TYR A 58 -0.10 -8.05 2.50
C TYR A 58 1.05 -7.39 1.76
N LEU A 59 1.01 -7.46 0.44
CA LEU A 59 1.82 -6.66 -0.47
C LEU A 59 0.88 -5.66 -1.14
N ILE A 60 1.18 -4.37 -1.04
CA ILE A 60 0.49 -3.31 -1.78
C ILE A 60 1.33 -2.98 -3.00
N TYR A 61 0.76 -3.20 -4.18
CA TYR A 61 1.41 -2.89 -5.45
C TYR A 61 0.95 -1.51 -5.95
N ILE A 62 1.93 -0.64 -6.22
CA ILE A 62 1.71 0.74 -6.65
C ILE A 62 2.35 1.06 -8.01
N GLY A 63 2.88 0.03 -8.69
CA GLY A 63 3.66 0.18 -9.91
C GLY A 63 2.89 0.67 -11.14
N ALA A 64 3.65 1.15 -12.12
CA ALA A 64 3.16 1.58 -13.43
C ALA A 64 2.93 0.42 -14.42
N GLU A 65 3.57 -0.73 -14.20
CA GLU A 65 3.31 -1.94 -15.00
C GLU A 65 2.16 -2.74 -14.38
N PRO A 66 1.46 -3.61 -15.13
CA PRO A 66 0.52 -4.55 -14.53
C PRO A 66 1.20 -5.44 -13.48
N MET A 67 0.54 -5.70 -12.35
CA MET A 67 1.06 -6.57 -11.30
C MET A 67 1.12 -8.02 -11.80
N THR A 68 2.29 -8.66 -11.65
CA THR A 68 2.56 -10.04 -12.11
C THR A 68 3.18 -10.93 -11.03
N MET A 69 3.41 -10.39 -9.84
CA MET A 69 4.01 -11.14 -8.74
C MET A 69 3.04 -12.20 -8.21
N PRO A 70 3.54 -13.42 -7.94
CA PRO A 70 2.70 -14.46 -7.33
C PRO A 70 2.42 -14.14 -5.86
N ASP A 71 1.20 -14.47 -5.42
CA ASP A 71 0.69 -14.30 -4.05
C ASP A 71 1.24 -15.35 -3.05
N GLY A 72 2.31 -16.04 -3.41
CA GLY A 72 2.87 -17.11 -2.60
C GLY A 72 3.82 -18.02 -3.35
N MET A 73 4.11 -19.15 -2.73
CA MET A 73 4.99 -20.18 -3.30
C MET A 73 4.55 -21.57 -2.85
N GLU A 74 4.75 -22.54 -3.74
CA GLU A 74 4.52 -23.95 -3.48
C GLU A 74 5.79 -24.75 -3.80
N LEU A 75 6.31 -25.47 -2.81
CA LEU A 75 7.44 -26.38 -2.91
C LEU A 75 7.06 -27.71 -2.25
N PRO A 76 7.82 -28.81 -2.47
CA PRO A 76 7.61 -30.04 -1.73
C PRO A 76 7.62 -29.80 -0.21
N GLY A 77 6.47 -30.02 0.44
CA GLY A 77 6.29 -29.82 1.88
C GLY A 77 6.06 -28.37 2.34
N VAL A 78 6.01 -27.39 1.44
CA VAL A 78 5.77 -25.98 1.78
C VAL A 78 4.66 -25.41 0.90
N ARG A 79 3.61 -24.90 1.53
CA ARG A 79 2.61 -24.05 0.90
C ARG A 79 2.51 -22.76 1.68
N TYR A 80 2.84 -21.66 1.04
CA TYR A 80 2.85 -20.33 1.65
C TYR A 80 2.10 -19.35 0.75
N ARG A 81 1.24 -18.51 1.35
CA ARG A 81 0.42 -17.49 0.67
C ARG A 81 0.40 -16.22 1.49
N TYR A 82 0.25 -15.09 0.83
CA TYR A 82 0.04 -13.77 1.41
C TYR A 82 -0.93 -12.98 0.52
N GLY A 83 -1.55 -11.92 1.05
CA GLY A 83 -2.44 -11.08 0.25
C GLY A 83 -1.65 -10.17 -0.68
N ILE A 84 -2.16 -9.95 -1.89
CA ILE A 84 -1.70 -8.88 -2.77
C ILE A 84 -2.86 -7.94 -3.02
N LEU A 85 -2.62 -6.64 -2.88
CA LEU A 85 -3.54 -5.56 -3.23
C LEU A 85 -2.88 -4.73 -4.33
N ASP A 86 -3.34 -4.87 -5.56
CA ASP A 86 -3.02 -3.91 -6.61
C ASP A 86 -3.88 -2.67 -6.42
N MET A 87 -3.26 -1.51 -6.23
CA MET A 87 -4.00 -0.26 -6.08
C MET A 87 -4.85 0.05 -7.31
N ARG A 88 -4.48 -0.48 -8.49
CA ARG A 88 -5.28 -0.35 -9.73
C ARG A 88 -6.64 -1.03 -9.66
N ASP A 89 -6.85 -1.95 -8.74
CA ASP A 89 -8.12 -2.65 -8.55
C ASP A 89 -8.96 -2.03 -7.43
N VAL A 90 -8.46 -0.97 -6.78
CA VAL A 90 -9.14 -0.30 -5.67
C VAL A 90 -9.95 0.87 -6.23
N ASP A 91 -11.27 0.82 -6.06
CA ASP A 91 -12.16 1.95 -6.36
C ASP A 91 -11.75 3.22 -5.60
N CYS A 92 -11.35 4.27 -6.32
CA CYS A 92 -10.82 5.51 -5.75
C CYS A 92 -11.78 6.17 -4.77
N ARG A 93 -13.10 6.00 -4.95
CA ARG A 93 -14.12 6.59 -4.08
C ARG A 93 -13.95 6.17 -2.63
N ARG A 94 -13.50 4.94 -2.39
CA ARG A 94 -13.26 4.41 -1.03
C ARG A 94 -12.23 5.23 -0.25
N LEU A 95 -11.26 5.83 -0.94
CA LEU A 95 -10.24 6.67 -0.34
C LEU A 95 -10.61 8.16 -0.38
N LEU A 96 -11.21 8.62 -1.48
CA LEU A 96 -11.72 10.00 -1.58
C LEU A 96 -12.74 10.31 -0.48
N GLU A 97 -13.65 9.39 -0.16
CA GLU A 97 -14.65 9.54 0.90
C GLU A 97 -14.05 9.62 2.32
N ARG A 98 -12.80 9.18 2.52
CA ARG A 98 -12.13 9.30 3.83
C ARG A 98 -11.73 10.73 4.14
N ASP A 99 -11.52 11.54 3.11
CA ASP A 99 -11.25 12.97 3.21
C ASP A 99 -10.10 13.33 4.17
N THR A 100 -9.06 12.48 4.20
CA THR A 100 -7.81 12.76 4.90
C THR A 100 -6.69 12.99 3.88
N PRO A 101 -5.67 13.81 4.20
CA PRO A 101 -4.58 14.07 3.26
C PRO A 101 -3.90 12.80 2.73
N ASP A 102 -3.67 11.81 3.60
CA ASP A 102 -3.01 10.55 3.22
C ASP A 102 -3.90 9.68 2.31
N ALA A 103 -5.20 9.62 2.59
CA ALA A 103 -6.13 8.89 1.75
C ALA A 103 -6.29 9.55 0.38
N LEU A 104 -6.33 10.89 0.34
CA LEU A 104 -6.40 11.66 -0.91
C LEU A 104 -5.15 11.42 -1.78
N VAL A 105 -3.96 11.40 -1.19
CA VAL A 105 -2.73 11.06 -1.90
C VAL A 105 -2.79 9.63 -2.44
N LEU A 106 -3.17 8.65 -1.63
CA LEU A 106 -3.25 7.26 -2.08
C LEU A 106 -4.34 7.04 -3.15
N ALA A 107 -5.39 7.86 -3.15
CA ALA A 107 -6.46 7.79 -4.14
C ALA A 107 -5.97 8.04 -5.57
N ILE A 108 -4.84 8.74 -5.77
CA ILE A 108 -4.25 8.94 -7.11
C ILE A 108 -3.83 7.62 -7.77
N LEU A 109 -3.54 6.58 -6.97
CA LEU A 109 -3.08 5.28 -7.43
C LEU A 109 -4.23 4.31 -7.73
N CYS A 110 -5.47 4.71 -7.45
CA CYS A 110 -6.66 3.87 -7.52
C CYS A 110 -7.24 3.74 -8.94
N ASP A 111 -8.20 2.82 -9.09
CA ASP A 111 -9.11 2.79 -10.23
C ASP A 111 -10.05 4.00 -10.19
N PHE A 112 -10.07 4.78 -11.26
CA PHE A 112 -10.99 5.92 -11.41
C PHE A 112 -12.33 5.50 -12.02
N GLY A 113 -12.47 4.27 -12.49
CA GLY A 113 -13.67 3.79 -13.17
C GLY A 113 -14.04 4.71 -14.34
N ASP A 114 -15.30 5.18 -14.37
CA ASP A 114 -15.81 6.07 -15.41
C ASP A 114 -15.54 7.57 -15.14
N HIS A 115 -14.82 7.91 -14.07
CA HIS A 115 -14.53 9.30 -13.74
C HIS A 115 -13.44 9.88 -14.66
N ASP A 116 -13.62 11.12 -15.09
CA ASP A 116 -12.58 11.87 -15.81
C ASP A 116 -11.33 12.01 -14.93
N PRO A 117 -10.15 11.53 -15.38
CA PRO A 117 -8.95 11.53 -14.56
C PRO A 117 -8.55 12.92 -14.09
N GLN A 118 -8.65 13.93 -14.97
CA GLN A 118 -8.32 15.30 -14.60
C GLN A 118 -9.26 15.85 -13.53
N ALA A 119 -10.56 15.52 -13.60
CA ALA A 119 -11.53 15.89 -12.57
C ALA A 119 -11.19 15.26 -11.21
N VAL A 120 -10.76 14.00 -11.17
CA VAL A 120 -10.32 13.32 -9.93
C VAL A 120 -9.07 14.00 -9.36
N VAL A 121 -8.06 14.25 -10.20
CA VAL A 121 -6.83 14.96 -9.80
C VAL A 121 -7.14 16.35 -9.23
N ASN A 122 -7.95 17.13 -9.94
CA ASN A 122 -8.37 18.46 -9.49
C ASN A 122 -9.15 18.41 -8.17
N HIS A 123 -9.98 17.40 -7.98
CA HIS A 123 -10.68 17.18 -6.72
C HIS A 123 -9.69 16.92 -5.58
N ILE A 124 -8.71 16.03 -5.78
CA ILE A 124 -7.64 15.75 -4.80
C ILE A 124 -6.91 17.04 -4.40
N TYR A 125 -6.45 17.83 -5.38
CA TYR A 125 -5.77 19.10 -5.10
C TYR A 125 -6.65 20.08 -4.32
N THR A 126 -7.91 20.22 -4.70
CA THR A 126 -8.86 21.12 -4.03
C THR A 126 -9.09 20.68 -2.58
N ARG A 127 -9.23 19.38 -2.32
CA ARG A 127 -9.39 18.85 -0.96
C ARG A 127 -8.12 19.03 -0.13
N LEU A 128 -6.94 18.74 -0.69
CA LEU A 128 -5.66 18.96 -0.01
C LEU A 128 -5.47 20.44 0.37
N GLN A 129 -5.83 21.37 -0.53
CA GLN A 129 -5.76 22.80 -0.23
C GLN A 129 -6.73 23.20 0.89
N ALA A 130 -7.94 22.65 0.89
CA ALA A 130 -8.92 22.91 1.94
C ALA A 130 -8.49 22.36 3.31
N LEU A 131 -7.82 21.20 3.34
CA LEU A 131 -7.41 20.54 4.58
C LEU A 131 -6.08 21.05 5.14
N LEU A 132 -5.17 21.54 4.28
CA LEU A 132 -3.80 21.90 4.63
C LEU A 132 -3.45 23.36 4.30
N GLY A 133 -4.40 24.18 3.86
CA GLY A 133 -4.14 25.55 3.40
C GLY A 133 -3.47 26.46 4.43
N ASP A 134 -3.71 26.20 5.72
CA ASP A 134 -3.09 26.92 6.84
C ASP A 134 -1.65 26.46 7.13
N ASP A 135 -1.25 25.29 6.62
CA ASP A 135 0.10 24.72 6.72
C ASP A 135 0.71 24.55 5.31
N LEU A 136 1.21 25.65 4.76
CA LEU A 136 1.83 25.69 3.43
C LEU A 136 3.04 24.76 3.26
N LYS A 137 3.67 24.33 4.37
CA LYS A 137 4.76 23.36 4.30
C LYS A 137 4.17 21.97 4.04
N ARG A 138 3.24 21.51 4.86
CA ARG A 138 2.55 20.23 4.63
C ARG A 138 1.83 20.21 3.30
N PHE A 139 1.13 21.27 2.93
CA PHE A 139 0.44 21.31 1.65
C PHE A 139 1.38 21.02 0.46
N ARG A 140 2.58 21.63 0.45
CA ARG A 140 3.58 21.38 -0.58
C ARG A 140 4.10 19.94 -0.58
N GLU A 141 4.36 19.37 0.61
CA GLU A 141 4.78 17.98 0.76
C GLU A 141 3.74 17.01 0.17
N TYR A 142 2.45 17.23 0.45
CA TYR A 142 1.37 16.39 -0.10
C TYR A 142 1.19 16.57 -1.62
N VAL A 143 1.30 17.80 -2.13
CA VAL A 143 1.26 18.07 -3.57
C VAL A 143 2.41 17.37 -4.31
N GLU A 144 3.62 17.40 -3.74
CA GLU A 144 4.78 16.68 -4.28
C GLU A 144 4.55 15.17 -4.29
N MET A 145 3.98 14.61 -3.22
CA MET A 145 3.61 13.19 -3.17
C MET A 145 2.58 12.83 -4.26
N VAL A 146 1.54 13.64 -4.47
CA VAL A 146 0.58 13.41 -5.57
C VAL A 146 1.29 13.41 -6.91
N HIS A 147 2.21 14.37 -7.15
CA HIS A 147 2.94 14.47 -8.41
C HIS A 147 3.87 13.27 -8.67
N ILE A 148 4.57 12.79 -7.64
CA ILE A 148 5.41 11.60 -7.76
C ILE A 148 4.56 10.37 -8.08
N LEU A 149 3.42 10.22 -7.40
CA LEU A 149 2.55 9.04 -7.55
C LEU A 149 1.70 9.08 -8.83
N SER A 150 1.38 10.27 -9.36
CA SER A 150 0.68 10.41 -10.65
C SER A 150 1.49 9.86 -11.82
N GLY A 151 2.82 9.93 -11.74
CA GLY A 151 3.72 9.32 -12.73
C GLY A 151 3.57 7.79 -12.82
N ASN A 152 3.10 7.11 -11.77
CA ASN A 152 2.81 5.67 -11.82
C ASN A 152 1.49 5.33 -12.53
N ARG A 153 0.75 6.35 -12.97
CA ARG A 153 -0.59 6.22 -13.57
C ARG A 153 -0.73 6.99 -14.89
N ASP A 154 0.37 7.54 -15.41
CA ASP A 154 0.38 8.38 -16.61
C ASP A 154 -0.63 9.55 -16.54
N LEU A 155 -0.74 10.16 -15.34
CA LEU A 155 -1.68 11.26 -15.03
C LEU A 155 -1.02 12.65 -15.03
N GLU A 156 0.12 12.80 -15.73
CA GLU A 156 0.87 14.07 -15.83
C GLU A 156 0.25 15.07 -16.83
#